data_AF-A0A1X1Q4Y7-F1
#
_entry.id   AF-A0A1X1Q4Y7-F1
#
_cell.length_a   1.000
_cell.length_b   1.000
_cell.length_c   1.000
_cell.angle_alpha   90.00
_cell.angle_beta   90.00
_cell.angle_gamma   90.00
#
_symmetry.space_group_name_H-M   'P 1'
#
loop_
_entity.id
_entity.type
_entity.pdbx_description
1 polymer ?
#
loop_
_entity_poly.entity_id
_entity_poly.type
_entity_poly.pdbx_seq_one_letter_code
_entity_poly.pdbx_strand_id
1 'polypeptide(L)'
;MGDNILIPTILQSSLEQFDSLGNHVLSEEINAIVKKHAMMAMGASFIPIPGASLAALYANDLYMFKEINDCLGIRFSNSQIKTIAIAIGTELGAFWLAKKGIFEMVKFLPGFGALAGGMLRAASEAAEIYVVAIIYYHILSITKTADRETLTDDYLKKIVRECMTQRQEELKSIFLSAKSIFKKADPSAIKKAEKEIKNQMDKDTSKEYMDVVQALKDTKPSTK
;
A
#
# COMPACT_ATOMS: atom_id res chain seq x y z
N MET A 1 8.98 -13.63 15.34
CA MET A 1 7.56 -13.38 15.63
C MET A 1 6.92 -12.95 14.33
N GLY A 2 6.39 -13.88 13.53
CA GLY A 2 6.00 -13.61 12.14
C GLY A 2 4.65 -14.18 11.70
N ASP A 3 3.94 -14.93 12.55
CA ASP A 3 2.84 -15.79 12.09
C ASP A 3 1.44 -15.33 12.52
N ASN A 4 1.28 -14.16 13.15
CA ASN A 4 0.04 -13.79 13.84
C ASN A 4 -0.75 -12.61 13.24
N ILE A 5 -0.56 -12.27 11.97
CA ILE A 5 -1.59 -11.50 11.24
C ILE A 5 -2.36 -12.51 10.38
N LEU A 6 -3.43 -13.07 10.94
CA LEU A 6 -4.30 -13.97 10.19
C LEU A 6 -5.10 -13.15 9.18
N ILE A 7 -4.65 -13.17 7.92
CA ILE A 7 -5.35 -12.53 6.81
C ILE A 7 -6.57 -13.40 6.45
N PRO A 8 -7.81 -12.88 6.52
CA PRO A 8 -8.98 -13.62 6.05
C PRO A 8 -8.77 -14.19 4.65
N THR A 9 -9.30 -15.39 4.36
CA THR A 9 -9.00 -16.11 3.11
C THR A 9 -9.20 -15.26 1.84
N ILE A 10 -10.22 -14.40 1.81
CA ILE A 10 -10.49 -13.48 0.68
C ILE A 10 -9.37 -12.45 0.46
N LEU A 11 -8.79 -11.96 1.56
CA LEU A 11 -7.67 -11.04 1.56
C LEU A 11 -6.38 -11.77 1.17
N GLN A 12 -6.21 -13.03 1.60
CA GLN A 12 -5.09 -13.88 1.17
C GLN A 12 -5.13 -14.16 -0.33
N SER A 13 -6.30 -14.51 -0.89
CA SER A 13 -6.45 -14.72 -2.33
C SER A 13 -6.21 -13.45 -3.15
N SER A 14 -6.49 -12.28 -2.57
CA SER A 14 -6.17 -10.99 -3.20
C SER A 14 -4.66 -10.75 -3.19
N LEU A 15 -4.01 -10.97 -2.03
CA LEU A 15 -2.57 -10.86 -1.88
C LEU A 15 -1.83 -11.78 -2.86
N GLU A 16 -2.22 -13.05 -2.97
CA GLU A 16 -1.61 -14.03 -3.89
C GLU A 16 -1.72 -13.61 -5.36
N GLN A 17 -2.85 -13.01 -5.76
CA GLN A 17 -3.00 -12.49 -7.12
C GLN A 17 -2.09 -11.30 -7.39
N PHE A 18 -1.99 -10.35 -6.47
CA PHE A 18 -1.06 -9.22 -6.62
C PHE A 18 0.40 -9.67 -6.56
N ASP A 19 0.71 -10.67 -5.73
CA ASP A 19 2.02 -11.31 -5.64
C ASP A 19 2.44 -11.93 -6.97
N SER A 20 1.52 -12.65 -7.62
CA SER A 20 1.74 -13.19 -8.96
C SER A 20 1.98 -12.08 -9.98
N LEU A 21 1.24 -10.98 -9.92
CA LEU A 21 1.44 -9.82 -10.81
C LEU A 21 2.81 -9.16 -10.56
N GLY A 22 3.19 -9.01 -9.29
CA GLY A 22 4.47 -8.45 -8.88
C GLY A 22 5.66 -9.27 -9.40
N ASN A 23 5.59 -10.59 -9.33
CA ASN A 23 6.63 -11.49 -9.85
C ASN A 23 6.90 -11.37 -11.36
N HIS A 24 5.98 -10.79 -12.14
CA HIS A 24 6.22 -10.54 -13.56
C HIS A 24 7.08 -9.27 -13.82
N VAL A 25 7.23 -8.41 -12.81
CA VAL A 25 7.86 -7.09 -12.95
C VAL A 25 9.04 -6.90 -11.99
N LEU A 26 8.91 -7.41 -10.77
CA LEU A 26 9.85 -7.28 -9.67
C LEU A 26 10.66 -8.58 -9.53
N SER A 27 11.91 -8.48 -9.03
CA SER A 27 12.64 -9.68 -8.62
C SER A 27 11.95 -10.36 -7.44
N GLU A 28 12.21 -11.65 -7.22
CA GLU A 28 11.60 -12.41 -6.12
C GLU A 28 11.88 -11.75 -4.75
N GLU A 29 13.09 -11.22 -4.53
CA GLU A 29 13.47 -10.57 -3.27
C GLU A 29 12.70 -9.26 -3.06
N ILE A 30 12.57 -8.44 -4.10
CA ILE A 30 11.80 -7.19 -4.04
C ILE A 30 10.32 -7.52 -3.84
N ASN A 31 9.80 -8.51 -4.57
CA ASN A 31 8.41 -8.89 -4.47
C ASN A 31 8.05 -9.40 -3.07
N ALA A 32 8.96 -10.13 -2.41
CA ALA A 32 8.78 -10.53 -1.00
C ALA A 32 8.69 -9.32 -0.04
N ILE A 33 9.50 -8.27 -0.26
CA ILE A 33 9.42 -7.00 0.49
C ILE A 33 8.05 -6.36 0.27
N VAL A 34 7.61 -6.26 -0.99
CA VAL A 34 6.31 -5.65 -1.36
C VAL A 34 5.14 -6.43 -0.75
N LYS A 35 5.17 -7.77 -0.81
CA LYS A 35 4.16 -8.62 -0.20
C LYS A 35 4.03 -8.37 1.30
N LYS A 36 5.16 -8.28 2.02
CA LYS A 36 5.17 -7.96 3.45
C LYS A 36 4.50 -6.61 3.73
N HIS A 37 4.85 -5.59 2.94
CA HIS A 37 4.28 -4.24 3.09
C HIS A 37 2.80 -4.16 2.68
N ALA A 38 2.36 -4.97 1.72
CA ALA A 38 0.97 -5.10 1.36
C ALA A 38 0.16 -5.70 2.54
N MET A 39 0.68 -6.72 3.22
CA MET A 39 0.05 -7.27 4.42
C MET A 39 -0.05 -6.23 5.55
N MET A 40 0.97 -5.41 5.74
CA MET A 40 0.94 -4.31 6.73
C MET A 40 -0.12 -3.25 6.37
N ALA A 41 -0.23 -2.87 5.10
CA ALA A 41 -1.22 -1.90 4.62
C ALA A 41 -2.67 -2.43 4.73
N MET A 42 -2.87 -3.72 4.51
CA MET A 42 -4.14 -4.40 4.78
C MET A 42 -4.53 -4.27 6.25
N GLY A 43 -3.59 -4.46 7.18
CA GLY A 43 -3.82 -4.26 8.61
C GLY A 43 -4.14 -2.79 8.95
N ALA A 44 -3.40 -1.85 8.38
CA ALA A 44 -3.60 -0.41 8.58
C ALA A 44 -4.99 0.08 8.11
N SER A 45 -5.64 -0.64 7.19
CA SER A 45 -7.01 -0.33 6.73
C SER A 45 -8.09 -0.51 7.79
N PHE A 46 -7.81 -1.21 8.87
CA PHE A 46 -8.76 -1.45 9.97
C PHE A 46 -8.55 -0.51 11.16
N ILE A 47 -7.66 0.48 11.04
CA ILE A 47 -7.39 1.49 12.07
C ILE A 47 -8.59 2.45 12.20
N PRO A 48 -9.32 2.46 13.34
CA PRO A 48 -10.52 3.28 13.51
C PRO A 48 -10.22 4.71 13.98
N ILE A 49 -8.94 5.10 14.06
CA ILE A 49 -8.50 6.43 14.50
C ILE A 49 -8.40 7.35 13.26
N PRO A 50 -9.16 8.46 13.20
CA PRO A 50 -9.08 9.42 12.10
C PRO A 50 -7.64 9.89 11.85
N GLY A 51 -7.19 9.82 10.60
CA GLY A 51 -5.85 10.23 10.16
C GLY A 51 -4.72 9.25 10.49
N ALA A 52 -4.85 8.42 11.54
CA ALA A 52 -3.79 7.48 11.92
C ALA A 52 -3.58 6.36 10.89
N SER A 53 -4.65 5.91 10.21
CA SER A 53 -4.55 4.93 9.12
C SER A 53 -3.69 5.46 7.98
N LEU A 54 -3.96 6.70 7.56
CA LEU A 54 -3.19 7.36 6.50
C LEU A 54 -1.73 7.58 6.89
N ALA A 55 -1.46 7.96 8.15
CA ALA A 55 -0.10 8.10 8.64
C ALA A 55 0.66 6.76 8.66
N ALA A 56 -0.01 5.67 9.06
CA ALA A 56 0.56 4.32 9.06
C ALA A 56 0.87 3.84 7.63
N LEU A 57 -0.04 4.07 6.68
CA LEU A 57 0.17 3.74 5.27
C LEU A 57 1.34 4.52 4.66
N TYR A 58 1.42 5.83 4.93
CA TYR A 58 2.54 6.63 4.45
C TYR A 58 3.88 6.19 5.05
N ALA A 59 3.91 5.86 6.35
CA ALA A 59 5.10 5.30 6.99
C ALA A 59 5.49 3.95 6.39
N ASN A 60 4.51 3.11 6.06
CA ASN A 60 4.69 1.83 5.40
C ASN A 60 5.38 1.99 4.04
N ASP A 61 4.94 2.95 3.21
CA ASP A 61 5.55 3.24 1.91
C ASP A 61 7.02 3.68 2.04
N LEU A 62 7.30 4.60 2.96
CA LEU A 62 8.67 5.08 3.19
C LEU A 62 9.61 3.95 3.64
N TYR A 63 9.11 3.04 4.49
CA TYR A 63 9.90 1.90 4.96
C TYR A 63 10.10 0.86 3.84
N MET A 64 9.07 0.61 3.03
CA MET A 64 9.16 -0.25 1.85
C MET A 64 10.23 0.26 0.88
N PHE A 65 10.23 1.55 0.57
CA PHE A 65 11.24 2.15 -0.31
C PHE A 65 12.66 2.00 0.23
N LYS A 66 12.82 2.15 1.56
CA LYS A 66 14.11 1.94 2.20
C LYS A 66 14.58 0.50 2.07
N GLU A 67 13.73 -0.49 2.33
CA GLU A 67 14.11 -1.89 2.19
C GLU A 67 14.41 -2.29 0.75
N ILE A 68 13.64 -1.78 -0.23
CA ILE A 68 13.94 -1.97 -1.66
C ILE A 68 15.30 -1.36 -2.02
N ASN A 69 15.60 -0.16 -1.52
CA ASN A 69 16.89 0.48 -1.75
C ASN A 69 18.04 -0.33 -1.15
N ASP A 70 17.89 -0.80 0.09
CA ASP A 70 18.89 -1.61 0.78
C ASP A 70 19.10 -2.94 0.03
N CYS A 71 18.03 -3.59 -0.44
CA CYS A 71 18.09 -4.79 -1.27
C CYS A 71 18.84 -4.56 -2.60
N LEU A 72 18.69 -3.38 -3.21
CA LEU A 72 19.29 -3.04 -4.50
C LEU A 72 20.65 -2.33 -4.39
N GLY A 73 21.13 -2.06 -3.17
CA GLY A 73 22.36 -1.29 -2.92
C GLY A 73 22.28 0.17 -3.35
N ILE A 74 21.08 0.75 -3.44
CA ILE A 74 20.86 2.14 -3.88
C ILE A 74 20.89 3.08 -2.68
N ARG A 75 21.56 4.23 -2.83
CA ARG A 75 21.65 5.25 -1.78
C ARG A 75 20.91 6.52 -2.21
N PHE A 76 19.65 6.62 -1.79
CA PHE A 76 18.91 7.89 -1.79
C PHE A 76 18.93 8.52 -0.41
N SER A 77 18.96 9.85 -0.37
CA SER A 77 18.75 10.60 0.86
C SER A 77 17.30 10.45 1.34
N ASN A 78 17.08 10.64 2.64
CA ASN A 78 15.71 10.67 3.20
C ASN A 78 14.83 11.75 2.53
N SER A 79 15.42 12.85 2.07
CA SER A 79 14.70 13.90 1.33
C SER A 79 14.20 13.38 0.00
N GLN A 80 15.06 12.73 -0.79
CA GLN A 80 14.70 12.18 -2.09
C GLN A 80 13.62 11.09 -1.97
N ILE A 81 13.74 10.19 -0.99
CA ILE A 81 12.71 9.16 -0.74
C ILE A 81 11.35 9.81 -0.44
N LYS A 82 11.32 10.85 0.41
CA LYS A 82 10.08 11.59 0.71
C LYS A 82 9.54 12.33 -0.51
N THR A 83 10.40 12.97 -1.30
CA THR A 83 9.99 13.64 -2.56
C THR A 83 9.32 12.66 -3.50
N ILE A 84 9.92 11.49 -3.70
CA ILE A 84 9.36 10.43 -4.56
C ILE A 84 8.04 9.92 -3.99
N ALA A 85 7.96 9.64 -2.69
CA ALA A 85 6.73 9.20 -2.02
C ALA A 85 5.57 10.18 -2.21
N ILE A 86 5.82 11.48 -1.97
CA ILE A 86 4.82 12.54 -2.14
C ILE A 86 4.40 12.65 -3.61
N ALA A 87 5.35 12.56 -4.54
CA ALA A 87 5.04 12.61 -5.97
C ALA A 87 4.15 11.43 -6.40
N ILE A 88 4.49 10.21 -5.97
CA ILE A 88 3.69 9.01 -6.26
C ILE A 88 2.29 9.16 -5.68
N GLY A 89 2.17 9.53 -4.40
CA GLY A 89 0.88 9.74 -3.74
C GLY A 89 0.03 10.82 -4.40
N THR A 90 0.66 11.92 -4.86
CA THR A 90 -0.03 13.01 -5.56
C THR A 90 -0.59 12.54 -6.91
N GLU A 91 0.23 11.87 -7.72
CA GLU A 91 -0.17 11.38 -9.04
C GLU A 91 -1.21 10.25 -8.94
N LEU A 92 -1.06 9.35 -7.96
CA LEU A 92 -2.09 8.36 -7.66
C LEU A 92 -3.39 9.07 -7.29
N GLY A 93 -3.35 10.02 -6.34
CA GLY A 93 -4.51 10.82 -5.95
C GLY A 93 -5.25 11.45 -7.14
N ALA A 94 -4.50 12.07 -8.05
CA ALA A 94 -5.05 12.64 -9.29
C ALA A 94 -5.68 11.55 -10.19
N PHE A 95 -5.01 10.41 -10.35
CA PHE A 95 -5.51 9.27 -11.10
C PHE A 95 -6.82 8.70 -10.53
N TRP A 96 -6.94 8.56 -9.20
CA TRP A 96 -8.16 8.14 -8.52
C TRP A 96 -9.33 9.09 -8.80
N LEU A 97 -9.09 10.40 -8.71
CA LEU A 97 -10.10 11.43 -8.98
C LEU A 97 -10.55 11.45 -10.43
N ALA A 98 -9.63 11.22 -11.37
CA ALA A 98 -9.93 11.21 -12.80
C ALA A 98 -10.70 9.96 -13.27
N LYS A 99 -10.53 8.81 -12.60
CA LYS A 99 -11.10 7.52 -13.05
C LYS A 99 -12.30 7.11 -12.21
N LYS A 100 -13.52 7.39 -12.71
CA LYS A 100 -14.81 7.09 -12.04
C LYS A 100 -14.92 5.68 -11.45
N GLY A 101 -14.47 4.64 -12.17
CA GLY A 101 -14.58 3.25 -11.72
C GLY A 101 -13.70 2.90 -10.51
N ILE A 102 -12.63 3.67 -10.31
CA ILE A 102 -11.67 3.54 -9.23
C ILE A 102 -12.07 4.43 -8.04
N PHE A 103 -12.57 5.65 -8.31
CA PHE A 103 -13.13 6.54 -7.29
C PHE A 103 -14.27 5.90 -6.47
N GLU A 104 -15.06 5.01 -7.07
CA GLU A 104 -16.08 4.23 -6.36
C GLU A 104 -15.51 3.29 -5.28
N MET A 105 -14.27 2.81 -5.41
CA MET A 105 -13.61 1.98 -4.39
C MET A 105 -13.31 2.77 -3.12
N VAL A 106 -13.12 4.09 -3.25
CA VAL A 106 -12.87 5.02 -2.14
C VAL A 106 -14.17 5.38 -1.39
N LYS A 107 -15.34 5.22 -2.03
CA LYS A 107 -16.65 5.70 -1.54
C LYS A 107 -17.41 4.77 -0.58
N PHE A 108 -16.82 3.67 -0.12
CA PHE A 108 -17.49 2.68 0.74
C PHE A 108 -17.58 3.08 2.23
N LEU A 109 -17.98 4.32 2.53
CA LEU A 109 -17.92 4.90 3.88
C LEU A 109 -19.25 5.20 4.60
N PRO A 110 -20.46 4.91 4.07
CA PRO A 110 -21.56 4.53 5.00
C PRO A 110 -22.64 3.58 4.43
N GLY A 111 -23.13 2.64 5.26
CA GLY A 111 -24.47 2.00 5.10
C GLY A 111 -24.52 0.52 4.70
N PHE A 112 -23.41 -0.07 4.25
CA PHE A 112 -23.21 -1.53 4.22
C PHE A 112 -22.08 -1.84 5.20
N GLY A 113 -22.24 -2.89 6.03
CA GLY A 113 -21.47 -3.13 7.26
C GLY A 113 -20.00 -2.70 7.20
N ALA A 114 -19.57 -1.88 8.17
CA ALA A 114 -18.24 -1.27 8.23
C ALA A 114 -17.04 -2.24 8.03
N LEU A 115 -17.27 -3.54 8.21
CA LEU A 115 -16.26 -4.59 8.05
C LEU A 115 -16.16 -5.13 6.62
N ALA A 116 -17.27 -5.32 5.89
CA ALA A 116 -17.23 -5.62 4.46
C ALA A 116 -16.57 -4.49 3.64
N GLY A 117 -16.87 -3.24 3.98
CA GLY A 117 -16.17 -2.07 3.44
C GLY A 117 -14.68 -2.06 3.80
N GLY A 118 -14.34 -2.42 5.04
CA GLY A 118 -12.95 -2.56 5.51
C GLY A 118 -12.14 -3.62 4.76
N MET A 119 -12.75 -4.74 4.36
CA MET A 119 -12.04 -5.76 3.58
C MET A 119 -11.75 -5.31 2.14
N LEU A 120 -12.73 -4.71 1.45
CA LEU A 120 -12.47 -4.14 0.12
C LEU A 120 -11.39 -3.06 0.18
N ARG A 121 -11.43 -2.23 1.24
CA ARG A 121 -10.41 -1.23 1.53
C ARG A 121 -9.03 -1.86 1.71
N ALA A 122 -8.93 -2.93 2.50
CA ALA A 122 -7.68 -3.65 2.75
C ALA A 122 -7.09 -4.24 1.46
N ALA A 123 -7.89 -4.90 0.63
CA ALA A 123 -7.39 -5.40 -0.64
C ALA A 123 -7.04 -4.29 -1.64
N SER A 124 -7.74 -3.16 -1.58
CA SER A 124 -7.38 -1.98 -2.38
C SER A 124 -6.03 -1.41 -1.94
N GLU A 125 -5.75 -1.39 -0.63
CA GLU A 125 -4.42 -1.03 -0.11
C GLU A 125 -3.34 -2.00 -0.56
N ALA A 126 -3.58 -3.31 -0.51
CA ALA A 126 -2.62 -4.27 -1.02
C ALA A 126 -2.30 -3.99 -2.50
N ALA A 127 -3.31 -3.77 -3.34
CA ALA A 127 -3.13 -3.39 -4.74
C ALA A 127 -2.32 -2.09 -4.89
N GLU A 128 -2.61 -1.09 -4.05
CA GLU A 128 -1.88 0.18 -4.03
C GLU A 128 -0.40 -0.01 -3.72
N ILE A 129 -0.05 -0.83 -2.72
CA ILE A 129 1.34 -1.13 -2.39
C ILE A 129 2.10 -1.75 -3.57
N TYR A 130 1.49 -2.69 -4.30
CA TYR A 130 2.12 -3.27 -5.50
C TYR A 130 2.32 -2.23 -6.61
N VAL A 131 1.33 -1.37 -6.84
CA VAL A 131 1.43 -0.27 -7.81
C VAL A 131 2.55 0.70 -7.43
N VAL A 132 2.57 1.15 -6.18
CA VAL A 132 3.58 2.04 -5.63
C VAL A 132 4.97 1.44 -5.78
N ALA A 133 5.14 0.16 -5.48
CA ALA A 133 6.41 -0.54 -5.62
C ALA A 133 6.87 -0.68 -7.08
N ILE A 134 5.98 -0.99 -8.02
CA ILE A 134 6.30 -1.07 -9.45
C ILE A 134 6.78 0.29 -9.99
N ILE A 135 6.07 1.38 -9.63
CA ILE A 135 6.46 2.74 -10.02
C ILE A 135 7.82 3.09 -9.42
N TYR A 136 8.01 2.80 -8.13
CA TYR A 136 9.27 3.06 -7.44
C TYR A 136 10.43 2.27 -8.06
N TYR A 137 10.25 0.98 -8.32
CA TYR A 137 11.26 0.15 -8.97
C TYR A 137 11.64 0.68 -10.36
N HIS A 138 10.65 1.17 -11.12
CA HIS A 138 10.92 1.79 -12.41
C HIS A 138 11.71 3.09 -12.29
N ILE A 139 11.37 3.95 -11.32
CA ILE A 139 12.15 5.16 -11.00
C ILE A 139 13.59 4.80 -10.65
N LEU A 140 13.81 3.76 -9.83
CA LEU A 140 15.14 3.28 -9.50
C LEU A 140 15.92 2.81 -10.74
N SER A 141 15.25 2.15 -11.69
CA SER A 141 15.88 1.70 -12.94
C SER A 141 16.36 2.87 -13.81
N ILE A 142 15.58 3.95 -13.89
CA ILE A 142 15.95 5.17 -14.64
C ILE A 142 17.10 5.89 -13.94
N THR A 143 16.96 6.10 -12.63
CA THR A 143 17.91 6.89 -11.83
C THR A 143 19.27 6.21 -11.65
N LYS A 144 19.37 4.88 -11.75
CA LYS A 144 20.67 4.16 -11.81
C LYS A 144 21.56 4.62 -12.96
N THR A 145 20.96 5.14 -14.04
CA THR A 145 21.68 5.60 -15.24
C THR A 145 21.80 7.12 -15.33
N ALA A 146 21.13 7.84 -14.43
CA ALA A 146 21.15 9.30 -14.38
C ALA A 146 22.38 9.80 -13.59
N ASP A 147 22.93 10.94 -14.01
CA ASP A 147 23.99 11.61 -13.25
C ASP A 147 23.44 12.11 -11.90
N ARG A 148 24.21 11.98 -10.82
CA ARG A 148 23.76 12.36 -9.47
C ARG A 148 23.35 13.82 -9.37
N GLU A 149 24.01 14.71 -10.12
CA GLU A 149 23.69 16.14 -10.18
C GLU A 149 22.33 16.42 -10.83
N THR A 150 21.80 15.48 -11.62
CA THR A 150 20.50 15.61 -12.31
C THR A 150 19.32 15.11 -11.49
N LEU A 151 19.55 14.46 -10.35
CA LEU A 151 18.51 13.92 -9.45
C LEU A 151 17.90 15.01 -8.54
N THR A 152 17.48 16.13 -9.14
CA THR A 152 16.76 17.20 -8.47
C THR A 152 15.33 16.78 -8.12
N ASP A 153 14.70 17.44 -7.15
CA ASP A 153 13.31 17.15 -6.78
C ASP A 153 12.34 17.29 -7.95
N ASP A 154 12.55 18.27 -8.82
CA ASP A 154 11.71 18.50 -10.00
C ASP A 154 11.89 17.42 -11.05
N TYR A 155 13.11 16.92 -11.23
CA TYR A 155 13.37 15.77 -12.09
C TYR A 155 12.70 14.51 -11.55
N LEU A 156 12.80 14.25 -10.24
CA LEU A 156 12.15 13.11 -9.58
C LEU A 156 10.62 13.15 -9.72
N LYS A 157 10.00 14.33 -9.53
CA LYS A 157 8.55 14.50 -9.76
C LYS A 157 8.17 14.25 -11.22
N LYS A 158 8.98 14.74 -12.16
CA LYS A 158 8.76 14.56 -13.60
C LYS A 158 8.77 13.08 -13.98
N ILE A 159 9.79 12.32 -13.57
CA ILE A 159 9.88 10.89 -13.91
C ILE A 159 8.73 10.07 -13.30
N VAL A 160 8.27 10.42 -12.09
CA VAL A 160 7.10 9.79 -11.47
C VAL A 160 5.85 10.01 -12.34
N ARG A 161 5.61 11.26 -12.74
CA ARG A 161 4.46 11.64 -13.55
C ARG A 161 4.48 10.98 -14.93
N GLU A 162 5.65 10.91 -15.56
CA GLU A 162 5.84 10.22 -16.84
C GLU A 162 5.57 8.72 -16.71
N CYS A 163 6.12 8.07 -15.67
CA CYS A 163 5.89 6.65 -15.39
C CYS A 163 4.39 6.34 -15.20
N MET A 164 3.71 7.14 -14.36
CA MET A 164 2.26 7.04 -14.11
C MET A 164 1.44 7.19 -15.39
N THR A 165 1.79 8.16 -16.22
CA THR A 165 1.07 8.43 -17.49
C THR A 165 1.24 7.27 -18.47
N GLN A 166 2.48 6.76 -18.62
CA GLN A 166 2.78 5.68 -19.54
C GLN A 166 2.15 4.35 -19.13
N ARG A 167 2.02 4.10 -17.82
CA ARG A 167 1.51 2.83 -17.28
C ARG A 167 0.05 2.87 -16.84
N GLN A 168 -0.69 3.96 -17.12
CA GLN A 168 -2.02 4.19 -16.56
C GLN A 168 -3.01 3.02 -16.75
N GLU A 169 -2.95 2.27 -17.86
CA GLU A 169 -3.87 1.15 -18.10
C GLU A 169 -3.45 -0.12 -17.36
N GLU A 170 -2.14 -0.36 -17.20
CA GLU A 170 -1.60 -1.42 -16.34
C GLU A 170 -2.03 -1.16 -14.90
N LEU A 171 -1.80 0.06 -14.39
CA LEU A 171 -2.19 0.46 -13.04
C LEU A 171 -3.69 0.30 -12.81
N LYS A 172 -4.51 0.77 -13.75
CA LYS A 172 -5.97 0.60 -13.74
C LYS A 172 -6.38 -0.87 -13.66
N SER A 173 -5.71 -1.75 -14.39
CA SER A 173 -6.04 -3.19 -14.39
C SER A 173 -5.80 -3.84 -13.02
N ILE A 174 -4.72 -3.46 -12.32
CA ILE A 174 -4.41 -3.94 -10.97
C ILE A 174 -5.53 -3.53 -10.00
N PHE A 175 -5.94 -2.25 -10.02
CA PHE A 175 -7.02 -1.77 -9.17
C PHE A 175 -8.40 -2.39 -9.50
N LEU A 176 -8.71 -2.56 -10.78
CA LEU A 176 -9.96 -3.22 -11.19
C LEU A 176 -9.98 -4.70 -10.80
N SER A 177 -8.81 -5.36 -10.75
CA SER A 177 -8.69 -6.75 -10.29
C SER A 177 -9.07 -6.86 -8.81
N ALA A 178 -8.60 -5.92 -7.96
CA ALA A 178 -9.03 -5.83 -6.55
C ALA A 178 -10.57 -5.75 -6.43
N LYS A 179 -11.22 -4.88 -7.21
CA LYS A 179 -12.70 -4.73 -7.23
C LYS A 179 -13.40 -6.02 -7.69
N SER A 180 -12.86 -6.70 -8.70
CA SER A 180 -13.42 -7.93 -9.28
C SER A 180 -13.39 -9.08 -8.27
N ILE A 181 -12.29 -9.24 -7.54
CA ILE A 181 -12.12 -10.29 -6.52
C ILE A 181 -13.21 -10.16 -5.45
N PHE A 182 -13.46 -8.94 -4.97
CA PHE A 182 -14.53 -8.68 -4.01
C PHE A 182 -15.92 -8.90 -4.56
N LYS A 183 -16.20 -8.47 -5.80
CA LYS A 183 -17.50 -8.68 -6.43
C LYS A 183 -17.84 -10.15 -6.66
N LYS A 184 -16.84 -10.98 -6.94
CA LYS A 184 -17.00 -12.41 -7.19
C LYS A 184 -16.95 -13.26 -5.93
N ALA A 185 -16.54 -12.69 -4.80
CA ALA A 185 -16.47 -13.42 -3.55
C ALA A 185 -17.87 -13.81 -3.08
N ASP A 186 -18.00 -15.06 -2.62
CA ASP A 186 -19.23 -15.57 -2.01
C ASP A 186 -19.61 -14.69 -0.79
N PRO A 187 -20.85 -14.16 -0.73
CA PRO A 187 -21.35 -13.46 0.45
C PRO A 187 -21.15 -14.23 1.78
N SER A 188 -21.14 -15.56 1.74
CA SER A 188 -20.84 -16.41 2.90
C SER A 188 -19.36 -16.32 3.34
N ALA A 189 -18.43 -16.19 2.39
CA ALA A 189 -17.01 -15.99 2.65
C ALA A 189 -16.75 -14.59 3.22
N ILE A 190 -17.46 -13.56 2.73
CA ILE A 190 -17.43 -12.21 3.29
C ILE A 190 -17.92 -12.25 4.75
N LYS A 191 -19.08 -12.86 5.03
CA LYS A 191 -19.59 -13.01 6.40
C LYS A 191 -18.66 -13.81 7.33
N LYS A 192 -18.00 -14.85 6.80
CA LYS A 192 -17.01 -15.64 7.54
C LYS A 192 -15.81 -14.77 7.93
N ALA A 193 -15.27 -14.00 6.98
CA ALA A 193 -14.19 -13.07 7.22
C ALA A 193 -14.58 -11.95 8.21
N GLU A 194 -15.81 -11.41 8.12
CA GLU A 194 -16.33 -10.48 9.12
C GLU A 194 -16.38 -11.08 10.53
N LYS A 195 -16.78 -12.36 10.65
CA LYS A 195 -16.82 -13.08 11.92
C LYS A 195 -15.41 -13.36 12.46
N GLU A 196 -14.46 -13.71 11.60
CA GLU A 196 -13.05 -13.90 11.96
C GLU A 196 -12.44 -12.61 12.53
N ILE A 197 -12.64 -11.48 11.83
CA ILE A 197 -12.17 -10.17 12.28
C ILE A 197 -12.83 -9.78 13.60
N LYS A 198 -14.17 -9.88 13.72
CA LYS A 198 -14.89 -9.55 14.98
C LYS A 198 -14.44 -10.40 16.16
N ASN A 199 -14.31 -11.72 15.97
CA ASN A 199 -13.90 -12.64 17.04
C ASN A 199 -12.47 -12.39 17.52
N GLN A 200 -11.61 -11.82 16.68
CA GLN A 200 -10.24 -11.47 17.02
C GLN A 200 -10.11 -10.07 17.61
N MET A 201 -10.95 -9.12 17.20
CA MET A 201 -11.03 -7.78 17.82
C MET A 201 -11.46 -7.83 19.30
N ASP A 202 -12.08 -8.93 19.75
CA ASP A 202 -12.43 -9.16 21.17
C ASP A 202 -11.35 -9.90 21.99
N LYS A 203 -10.15 -10.13 21.44
CA LYS A 203 -9.00 -10.67 22.18
C LYS A 203 -7.70 -9.95 21.82
N ASP A 204 -7.13 -9.25 22.81
CA ASP A 204 -5.75 -8.73 22.90
C ASP A 204 -5.20 -7.77 21.81
N THR A 205 -5.83 -7.65 20.65
CA THR A 205 -5.31 -6.84 19.53
C THR A 205 -5.40 -5.34 19.81
N SER A 206 -6.39 -4.89 20.60
CA SER A 206 -6.52 -3.48 20.99
C SER A 206 -5.34 -2.99 21.82
N LYS A 207 -4.66 -3.86 22.58
CA LYS A 207 -3.52 -3.45 23.42
C LYS A 207 -2.26 -3.26 22.58
N GLU A 208 -1.93 -4.24 21.73
CA GLU A 208 -0.80 -4.18 20.80
C GLU A 208 -0.95 -3.01 19.81
N TYR A 209 -2.18 -2.77 19.34
CA TYR A 209 -2.54 -1.61 18.53
C TYR A 209 -2.33 -0.28 19.27
N MET A 210 -2.74 -0.20 20.54
CA MET A 210 -2.55 1.00 21.36
C MET A 210 -1.09 1.22 21.76
N ASP A 211 -0.30 0.15 21.91
CA ASP A 211 1.13 0.20 22.18
C ASP A 211 1.92 0.73 20.97
N VAL A 212 1.55 0.34 19.73
CA VAL A 212 2.10 0.93 18.49
C VAL A 212 1.73 2.40 18.37
N VAL A 213 0.47 2.76 18.65
CA VAL A 213 0.03 4.16 18.66
C VAL A 213 0.73 4.99 19.73
N GLN A 214 0.99 4.42 20.91
CA GLN A 214 1.70 5.07 22.00
C GLN A 214 3.19 5.24 21.65
N ALA A 215 3.84 4.22 21.07
CA ALA A 215 5.21 4.30 20.57
C ALA A 215 5.38 5.39 19.50
N LEU A 216 4.40 5.57 18.61
CA LEU A 216 4.39 6.63 17.59
C LEU A 216 4.18 8.03 18.19
N LYS A 217 3.42 8.16 19.29
CA LYS A 217 3.25 9.41 20.05
C LYS A 217 4.50 9.76 20.87
N ASP A 218 5.20 8.76 21.36
CA ASP A 218 6.39 8.90 22.20
C ASP A 218 7.66 9.17 21.40
N THR A 219 7.68 8.82 20.11
CA THR A 219 8.62 9.42 19.15
C THR A 219 8.29 10.91 18.97
N LYS A 220 8.85 11.76 19.83
CA LYS A 220 8.89 13.20 19.56
C LYS A 220 9.46 13.43 18.16
N PRO A 221 8.87 14.33 17.34
CA PRO A 221 9.52 14.76 16.12
C PRO A 221 10.91 15.28 16.50
N SER A 222 11.95 14.70 15.90
CA SER A 222 13.32 15.17 16.04
C SER A 222 13.39 16.61 15.54
N THR A 223 13.20 17.57 16.45
CA THR A 223 13.64 18.93 16.25
C THR A 223 15.14 18.97 16.49
N LYS A 224 15.88 18.87 15.40
CA LYS A 224 17.18 19.50 15.16
C LYS A 224 17.46 19.54 13.68
#